data_AF-A0A067BR27-F1
#
_entry.id   AF-A0A067BR27-F1
#
_cell.length_a   1.000
_cell.length_b   1.000
_cell.length_c   1.000
_cell.angle_alpha   90.00
_cell.angle_beta   90.00
_cell.angle_gamma   90.00
#
_symmetry.space_group_name_H-M   'P 1'
#
loop_
_entity.id
_entity.type
_entity.pdbx_description
1 polymer ?
#
loop_
_entity_poly.entity_id
_entity_poly.type
_entity_poly.pdbx_seq_one_letter_code
_entity_poly.pdbx_strand_id
1 'polypeptide(L)'
;MRSMLVAVVAVLSALTSALVVQEPCCATLRHIHARFGRRVGNTDEYSGLELVAARPLDGCRPLRQDLTGKVALVQRGGCNFAFKILQAQRAHAKAVIVMDNYPRPRNESWAIRMVPDNGNSTSVVVPSVFVSHETGDRLLGTLQLMREYGGVVRVALNRTGEILPLATAPAIQYQESLETMALYLVLALVGIAVVHWLQRT
;
A
#
# COMPACT_ATOMS: atom_id res chain seq x y z
N MET A 1 10.76 57.13 20.74
CA MET A 1 10.26 55.84 21.29
C MET A 1 9.18 55.18 20.44
N ARG A 2 8.25 55.90 19.78
CA ARG A 2 7.25 55.28 18.88
C ARG A 2 7.82 54.63 17.62
N SER A 3 8.88 55.17 17.03
CA SER A 3 9.49 54.65 15.80
C SER A 3 10.31 53.37 16.00
N MET A 4 10.81 53.12 17.22
CA MET A 4 11.54 51.89 17.56
C MET A 4 10.60 50.69 17.75
N LEU A 5 9.36 50.94 18.18
CA LEU A 5 8.35 49.89 18.40
C LEU A 5 7.79 49.35 17.06
N VAL A 6 7.61 50.22 16.06
CA VAL A 6 7.10 49.84 14.73
C VAL A 6 8.13 49.00 13.96
N ALA A 7 9.43 49.27 14.14
CA ALA A 7 10.50 48.49 13.53
C ALA A 7 10.61 47.07 14.14
N VAL A 8 10.42 46.92 15.46
CA VAL A 8 10.45 45.61 16.14
C VAL A 8 9.27 44.72 15.74
N VAL A 9 8.08 45.30 15.50
CA VAL A 9 6.89 44.55 15.05
C VAL A 9 7.01 44.12 13.57
N ALA A 10 7.74 44.87 12.73
CA ALA A 10 7.99 44.51 11.33
C ALA A 10 9.18 43.54 11.12
N VAL A 11 10.15 43.52 12.05
CA VAL A 11 11.29 42.57 12.09
C VAL A 11 10.92 41.23 12.76
N LEU A 12 9.74 41.13 13.39
CA LEU A 12 8.98 39.88 13.56
C LEU A 12 8.31 39.42 12.25
N SER A 13 8.97 39.77 11.15
CA SER A 13 8.91 39.18 9.84
C SER A 13 8.73 37.66 9.88
N ALA A 14 7.73 37.22 9.13
CA ALA A 14 7.99 36.39 7.94
C ALA A 14 8.53 34.97 8.16
N LEU A 15 8.51 34.42 9.37
CA LEU A 15 8.88 33.02 9.64
C LEU A 15 7.73 32.01 9.55
N THR A 16 6.51 32.41 9.21
CA THR A 16 5.41 31.46 8.96
C THR A 16 4.98 31.45 7.49
N SER A 17 5.95 31.37 6.58
CA SER A 17 5.66 30.84 5.24
C SER A 17 5.45 29.33 5.37
N ALA A 18 4.19 28.88 5.41
CA ALA A 18 3.84 27.47 5.44
C ALA A 18 2.72 27.18 4.42
N LEU A 19 3.12 26.86 3.20
CA LEU A 19 2.45 25.85 2.38
C LEU A 19 3.41 25.50 1.26
N VAL A 20 4.08 24.35 1.38
CA VAL A 20 4.88 23.78 0.31
C VAL A 20 4.23 22.48 -0.11
N VAL A 21 3.39 22.57 -1.16
CA VAL A 21 2.99 21.41 -1.94
C VAL A 21 3.83 21.46 -3.21
N GLN A 22 4.98 20.80 -3.19
CA GLN A 22 5.90 20.77 -4.34
C GLN A 22 5.55 19.68 -5.36
N GLU A 23 4.70 18.74 -4.98
CA GLU A 23 4.43 17.48 -5.66
C GLU A 23 3.06 16.95 -5.18
N PRO A 24 2.35 16.15 -5.99
CA PRO A 24 2.76 14.77 -6.11
C PRO A 24 3.50 14.50 -7.42
N CYS A 25 4.79 14.21 -7.33
CA CYS A 25 5.43 13.18 -8.14
C CYS A 25 6.33 12.36 -7.22
N CYS A 26 5.80 11.72 -6.19
CA CYS A 26 4.87 10.63 -6.39
C CYS A 26 4.63 10.03 -5.01
N ALA A 27 3.39 9.65 -4.68
CA ALA A 27 3.17 8.84 -3.49
C ALA A 27 3.58 7.39 -3.78
N THR A 28 4.49 6.81 -2.98
CA THR A 28 4.72 5.37 -3.00
C THR A 28 3.56 4.67 -2.30
N LEU A 29 2.81 3.87 -3.05
CA LEU A 29 1.67 3.12 -2.53
C LEU A 29 2.10 1.68 -2.22
N ARG A 30 1.80 1.24 -1.00
CA ARG A 30 2.06 -0.13 -0.59
C ARG A 30 1.17 -1.10 -1.36
N HIS A 31 1.74 -2.17 -1.88
CA HIS A 31 1.01 -3.15 -2.69
C HIS A 31 1.62 -4.55 -2.57
N ILE A 32 0.88 -5.57 -3.04
CA ILE A 32 1.32 -6.98 -3.05
C ILE A 32 1.20 -7.53 -4.46
N HIS A 33 2.26 -8.13 -4.98
CA HIS A 33 2.18 -8.78 -6.29
C HIS A 33 1.30 -10.02 -6.29
N ALA A 34 0.59 -10.23 -7.40
CA ALA A 34 -0.05 -11.51 -7.69
C ALA A 34 1.00 -12.63 -7.75
N ARG A 35 0.59 -13.85 -7.36
CA ARG A 35 1.40 -15.07 -7.52
C ARG A 35 1.23 -15.74 -8.90
N PHE A 36 0.59 -15.05 -9.83
CA PHE A 36 0.38 -15.44 -11.23
C PHE A 36 0.53 -14.21 -12.11
N GLY A 37 0.62 -14.41 -13.44
CA GLY A 37 0.96 -13.34 -14.36
C GLY A 37 2.42 -12.90 -14.27
N ARG A 38 2.76 -11.86 -15.02
CA ARG A 38 4.13 -11.33 -15.04
C ARG A 38 4.45 -10.62 -13.73
N ARG A 39 5.60 -10.91 -13.13
CA ARG A 39 6.13 -10.09 -12.03
C ARG A 39 6.80 -8.84 -12.58
N VAL A 40 6.64 -7.74 -11.86
CA VAL A 40 7.25 -6.46 -12.25
C VAL A 40 8.68 -6.42 -11.72
N GLY A 41 9.60 -5.98 -12.58
CA GLY A 41 11.00 -5.75 -12.22
C GLY A 41 11.23 -4.33 -11.71
N ASN A 42 12.51 -3.96 -11.61
CA ASN A 42 12.95 -2.57 -11.37
C ASN A 42 13.17 -1.82 -12.69
N THR A 43 12.35 -2.10 -13.69
CA THR A 43 12.46 -1.54 -15.06
C THR A 43 11.38 -0.50 -15.29
N ASP A 44 11.64 0.50 -16.13
CA ASP A 44 10.69 1.57 -16.45
C ASP A 44 9.54 1.16 -17.39
N GLU A 45 9.42 -0.13 -17.71
CA GLU A 45 8.42 -0.65 -18.65
C GLU A 45 6.97 -0.27 -18.27
N TYR A 46 6.70 -0.12 -16.97
CA TYR A 46 5.36 0.24 -16.45
C TYR A 46 5.32 1.61 -15.79
N SER A 47 6.24 2.50 -16.15
CA SER A 47 6.30 3.87 -15.65
C SER A 47 5.43 4.80 -16.50
N GLY A 48 4.80 5.80 -15.86
CA GLY A 48 4.07 6.88 -16.54
C GLY A 48 2.77 6.46 -17.24
N LEU A 49 2.23 5.28 -16.95
CA LEU A 49 1.03 4.75 -17.59
C LEU A 49 -0.23 5.41 -17.03
N GLU A 50 -1.23 5.65 -17.88
CA GLU A 50 -2.53 6.18 -17.45
C GLU A 50 -3.27 5.14 -16.60
N LEU A 51 -3.71 5.54 -15.41
CA LEU A 51 -4.59 4.75 -14.56
C LEU A 51 -6.06 4.99 -14.94
N VAL A 52 -6.84 3.93 -15.08
CA VAL A 52 -8.26 4.02 -15.41
C VAL A 52 -9.07 3.04 -14.56
N ALA A 53 -10.17 3.52 -13.95
CA ALA A 53 -11.15 2.66 -13.29
C ALA A 53 -11.86 1.75 -14.30
N ALA A 54 -11.88 0.46 -14.03
CA ALA A 54 -12.55 -0.54 -14.86
C ALA A 54 -14.07 -0.28 -14.94
N ARG A 55 -14.70 -0.66 -16.07
CA ARG A 55 -16.17 -0.63 -16.24
C ARG A 55 -16.66 -1.97 -16.78
N PRO A 56 -17.30 -2.83 -15.96
CA PRO A 56 -17.61 -2.61 -14.54
C PRO A 56 -16.37 -2.57 -13.65
N LEU A 57 -16.49 -1.92 -12.49
CA LEU A 57 -15.39 -1.77 -11.54
C LEU A 57 -14.94 -3.11 -10.97
N ASP A 58 -15.85 -4.07 -10.82
CA ASP A 58 -15.53 -5.41 -10.33
C ASP A 58 -14.82 -6.30 -11.35
N GLY A 59 -14.82 -5.98 -12.65
CA GLY A 59 -14.26 -6.85 -13.69
C GLY A 59 -14.86 -8.25 -13.76
N CYS A 60 -16.07 -8.48 -13.25
CA CYS A 60 -16.71 -9.81 -13.25
C CYS A 60 -17.50 -10.13 -14.54
N ARG A 61 -17.29 -9.31 -15.57
CA ARG A 61 -17.81 -9.48 -16.94
C ARG A 61 -16.88 -8.69 -17.89
N PRO A 62 -17.00 -8.88 -19.21
CA PRO A 62 -16.18 -8.12 -20.16
C PRO A 62 -16.24 -6.62 -19.90
N LEU A 63 -15.06 -5.98 -19.92
CA LEU A 63 -14.97 -4.54 -19.71
C LEU A 63 -15.49 -3.80 -20.95
N ARG A 64 -16.19 -2.69 -20.72
CA ARG A 64 -16.86 -1.89 -21.76
C ARG A 64 -15.97 -0.78 -22.34
N GLN A 65 -14.66 -0.95 -22.26
CA GLN A 65 -13.70 0.08 -22.62
C GLN A 65 -12.37 -0.54 -23.05
N ASP A 66 -11.69 0.12 -23.97
CA ASP A 66 -10.32 -0.20 -24.34
C ASP A 66 -9.35 0.41 -23.31
N LEU A 67 -8.43 -0.41 -22.84
CA LEU A 67 -7.39 -0.09 -21.88
C LEU A 67 -5.99 -0.25 -22.49
N THR A 68 -5.88 -0.26 -23.82
CA THR A 68 -4.59 -0.31 -24.55
C THR A 68 -3.59 0.69 -23.98
N GLY A 69 -2.47 0.17 -23.46
CA GLY A 69 -1.40 0.98 -22.87
C GLY A 69 -1.69 1.57 -21.48
N LYS A 70 -2.83 1.21 -20.87
CA LYS A 70 -3.29 1.76 -19.58
C LYS A 70 -3.21 0.74 -18.45
N VAL A 71 -3.30 1.21 -17.21
CA VAL A 71 -3.42 0.40 -16.01
C VAL A 71 -4.87 0.37 -15.57
N ALA A 72 -5.42 -0.84 -15.40
CA ALA A 72 -6.78 -1.02 -14.93
C ALA A 72 -6.84 -1.01 -13.40
N LEU A 73 -7.71 -0.19 -12.80
CA LEU A 73 -8.10 -0.32 -11.40
C LEU A 73 -9.40 -1.12 -11.31
N VAL A 74 -9.36 -2.26 -10.59
CA VAL A 74 -10.47 -3.21 -10.44
C VAL A 74 -10.73 -3.43 -8.95
N GLN A 75 -11.99 -3.53 -8.53
CA GLN A 75 -12.37 -3.82 -7.16
C GLN A 75 -12.55 -5.33 -6.92
N ARG A 76 -12.14 -5.79 -5.74
CA ARG A 76 -12.38 -7.15 -5.25
C ARG A 76 -13.89 -7.43 -5.07
N GLY A 77 -14.28 -8.71 -5.13
CA GLY A 77 -15.65 -9.19 -4.87
C GLY A 77 -16.32 -9.81 -6.11
N GLY A 78 -17.39 -10.58 -5.94
CA GLY A 78 -18.21 -11.13 -7.05
C GLY A 78 -17.59 -12.28 -7.88
N CYS A 79 -16.28 -12.27 -8.12
CA CYS A 79 -15.56 -13.29 -8.88
C CYS A 79 -14.09 -13.41 -8.44
N ASN A 80 -13.37 -14.41 -8.95
CA ASN A 80 -11.99 -14.67 -8.55
C ASN A 80 -10.99 -13.64 -9.13
N PHE A 81 -9.80 -13.54 -8.54
CA PHE A 81 -8.80 -12.53 -8.94
C PHE A 81 -8.29 -12.71 -10.37
N ALA A 82 -7.97 -13.95 -10.76
CA ALA A 82 -7.44 -14.23 -12.09
C ALA A 82 -8.43 -13.88 -13.20
N PHE A 83 -9.73 -14.13 -13.00
CA PHE A 83 -10.78 -13.77 -13.95
C PHE A 83 -10.88 -12.25 -14.14
N LYS A 84 -10.86 -11.47 -13.06
CA LYS A 84 -10.88 -9.99 -13.12
C LYS A 84 -9.73 -9.44 -13.94
N ILE A 85 -8.53 -9.94 -13.64
CA ILE A 85 -7.30 -9.55 -14.33
C ILE A 85 -7.36 -9.99 -15.80
N LEU A 86 -7.89 -11.17 -16.09
CA LEU A 86 -8.08 -11.64 -17.46
C LEU A 86 -9.07 -10.79 -18.25
N GLN A 87 -10.16 -10.29 -17.64
CA GLN A 87 -11.06 -9.35 -18.32
C GLN A 87 -10.37 -8.03 -18.64
N ALA A 88 -9.55 -7.50 -17.72
CA ALA A 88 -8.76 -6.30 -17.96
C ALA A 88 -7.70 -6.51 -19.06
N GLN A 89 -7.02 -7.66 -19.07
CA GLN A 89 -6.08 -8.06 -20.11
C GLN A 89 -6.76 -8.19 -21.48
N ARG A 90 -7.96 -8.77 -21.55
CA ARG A 90 -8.76 -8.86 -22.78
C ARG A 90 -9.20 -7.49 -23.30
N ALA A 91 -9.29 -6.51 -22.41
CA ALA A 91 -9.47 -5.11 -22.75
C ALA A 91 -8.13 -4.38 -23.02
N HIS A 92 -7.03 -5.12 -23.25
CA HIS A 92 -5.70 -4.60 -23.58
C HIS A 92 -5.00 -3.78 -22.48
N ALA A 93 -5.41 -3.93 -21.21
CA ALA A 93 -4.69 -3.34 -20.09
C ALA A 93 -3.24 -3.82 -20.04
N LYS A 94 -2.29 -2.91 -19.82
CA LYS A 94 -0.86 -3.23 -19.69
C LYS A 94 -0.50 -3.74 -18.29
N ALA A 95 -1.26 -3.36 -17.28
CA ALA A 95 -1.14 -3.82 -15.89
C ALA A 95 -2.49 -3.69 -15.16
N VAL A 96 -2.64 -4.38 -14.03
CA VAL A 96 -3.86 -4.35 -13.22
C VAL A 96 -3.57 -4.07 -11.75
N ILE A 97 -4.32 -3.15 -11.15
CA ILE A 97 -4.36 -2.90 -9.72
C ILE A 97 -5.70 -3.41 -9.21
N VAL A 98 -5.68 -4.34 -8.26
CA VAL A 98 -6.87 -4.85 -7.59
C VAL A 98 -6.96 -4.19 -6.21
N MET A 99 -8.03 -3.43 -5.95
CA MET A 99 -8.29 -2.85 -4.63
C MET A 99 -9.19 -3.74 -3.78
N ASP A 100 -8.95 -3.76 -2.46
CA ASP A 100 -9.87 -4.39 -1.52
C ASP A 100 -11.25 -3.71 -1.55
N ASN A 101 -12.30 -4.46 -1.21
CA ASN A 101 -13.69 -3.99 -1.27
C ASN A 101 -14.27 -3.64 0.10
N TYR A 102 -13.50 -3.79 1.17
CA TYR A 102 -13.87 -3.32 2.50
C TYR A 102 -12.67 -2.72 3.24
N PRO A 103 -12.89 -1.66 4.02
CA PRO A 103 -11.87 -1.08 4.87
C PRO A 103 -11.54 -2.03 6.01
N ARG A 104 -10.27 -2.04 6.44
CA ARG A 104 -9.83 -2.86 7.58
C ARG A 104 -9.40 -2.00 8.76
N PRO A 105 -9.66 -2.46 9.99
CA PRO A 105 -9.07 -1.85 11.18
C PRO A 105 -7.54 -1.77 11.09
N ARG A 106 -6.91 -0.75 11.69
CA ARG A 106 -5.45 -0.55 11.65
C ARG A 106 -4.64 -1.70 12.26
N ASN A 107 -5.23 -2.47 13.16
CA ASN A 107 -4.63 -3.64 13.80
C ASN A 107 -4.77 -4.92 12.96
N GLU A 108 -5.48 -4.88 11.83
CA GLU A 108 -5.62 -6.01 10.91
C GLU A 108 -4.82 -5.78 9.63
N SER A 109 -4.25 -6.86 9.10
CA SER A 109 -3.53 -6.81 7.84
C SER A 109 -4.51 -6.74 6.67
N TRP A 110 -4.36 -5.72 5.81
CA TRP A 110 -5.00 -5.67 4.49
C TRP A 110 -4.32 -6.54 3.44
N ALA A 111 -3.20 -7.17 3.81
CA ALA A 111 -2.34 -7.87 2.89
C ALA A 111 -2.95 -9.18 2.38
N ILE A 112 -3.69 -9.12 1.26
CA ILE A 112 -4.23 -10.31 0.60
C ILE A 112 -3.27 -10.77 -0.49
N ARG A 113 -2.87 -12.04 -0.43
CA ARG A 113 -2.14 -12.70 -1.52
C ARG A 113 -3.14 -13.16 -2.58
N MET A 114 -3.04 -12.61 -3.79
CA MET A 114 -3.75 -13.15 -4.96
C MET A 114 -3.04 -14.42 -5.43
N VAL A 115 -3.66 -15.57 -5.19
CA VAL A 115 -3.13 -16.89 -5.56
C VAL A 115 -3.68 -17.37 -6.91
N PRO A 116 -2.96 -18.25 -7.65
CA PRO A 116 -3.45 -18.82 -8.90
C PRO A 116 -4.74 -19.62 -8.69
N ASP A 117 -5.63 -19.60 -9.69
CA ASP A 117 -6.78 -20.50 -9.78
C ASP A 117 -6.49 -21.66 -10.76
N ASN A 118 -7.35 -22.68 -10.81
CA ASN A 118 -7.17 -23.85 -11.70
C ASN A 118 -7.55 -23.58 -13.17
N GLY A 119 -7.74 -22.32 -13.58
CA GLY A 119 -8.28 -22.01 -14.90
C GLY A 119 -7.69 -20.74 -15.49
N ASN A 120 -8.16 -19.57 -15.07
CA ASN A 120 -7.85 -18.31 -15.74
C ASN A 120 -6.39 -17.87 -15.55
N SER A 121 -5.77 -18.24 -14.43
CA SER A 121 -4.46 -17.74 -14.01
C SER A 121 -3.32 -18.11 -14.96
N THR A 122 -3.44 -19.23 -15.69
CA THR A 122 -2.47 -19.66 -16.70
C THR A 122 -2.48 -18.78 -17.95
N SER A 123 -3.60 -18.09 -18.22
CA SER A 123 -3.78 -17.19 -19.36
C SER A 123 -3.48 -15.72 -19.02
N VAL A 124 -3.25 -15.41 -17.74
CA VAL A 124 -2.87 -14.07 -17.30
C VAL A 124 -1.38 -13.88 -17.54
N VAL A 125 -1.02 -12.86 -18.33
CA VAL A 125 0.37 -12.48 -18.65
C VAL A 125 0.70 -11.05 -18.24
N VAL A 126 -0.30 -10.21 -18.01
CA VAL A 126 -0.10 -8.86 -17.48
C VAL A 126 0.30 -8.91 -16.00
N PRO A 127 1.11 -7.97 -15.50
CA PRO A 127 1.38 -7.87 -14.09
C PRO A 127 0.16 -7.38 -13.33
N SER A 128 0.08 -7.80 -12.07
CA SER A 128 -1.02 -7.39 -11.21
C SER A 128 -0.57 -7.23 -9.77
N VAL A 129 -1.14 -6.23 -9.10
CA VAL A 129 -0.89 -5.96 -7.69
C VAL A 129 -2.19 -5.75 -6.91
N PHE A 130 -2.15 -6.03 -5.62
CA PHE A 130 -3.24 -5.83 -4.68
C PHE A 130 -2.95 -4.64 -3.77
N VAL A 131 -3.93 -3.78 -3.54
CA VAL A 131 -3.84 -2.63 -2.63
C VAL A 131 -4.98 -2.62 -1.62
N SER A 132 -4.80 -1.91 -0.50
CA SER A 132 -5.84 -1.75 0.50
C SER A 132 -7.07 -1.00 -0.04
N HIS A 133 -8.19 -1.11 0.67
CA HIS A 133 -9.41 -0.35 0.34
C HIS A 133 -9.15 1.15 0.37
N GLU A 134 -8.48 1.64 1.41
CA GLU A 134 -8.16 3.07 1.57
C GLU A 134 -7.27 3.58 0.43
N THR A 135 -6.35 2.74 -0.04
CA THR A 135 -5.50 3.08 -1.19
C THR A 135 -6.33 3.13 -2.47
N GLY A 136 -7.19 2.14 -2.70
CA GLY A 136 -8.09 2.10 -3.85
C GLY A 136 -9.07 3.28 -3.88
N ASP A 137 -9.66 3.64 -2.74
CA ASP A 137 -10.56 4.79 -2.61
C ASP A 137 -9.85 6.11 -2.93
N ARG A 138 -8.61 6.29 -2.45
CA ARG A 138 -7.79 7.46 -2.79
C ARG A 138 -7.52 7.54 -4.29
N LEU A 139 -7.25 6.41 -4.94
CA LEU A 139 -7.07 6.35 -6.39
C LEU A 139 -8.38 6.68 -7.13
N LEU A 140 -9.52 6.12 -6.72
CA LEU A 140 -10.82 6.42 -7.30
C LEU A 140 -11.19 7.90 -7.15
N GLY A 141 -11.01 8.49 -5.97
CA GLY A 141 -11.24 9.91 -5.74
C GLY A 141 -10.35 10.79 -6.61
N THR A 142 -9.07 10.43 -6.75
CA THR A 142 -8.13 11.16 -7.62
C THR A 142 -8.53 11.04 -9.09
N LEU A 143 -8.94 9.86 -9.55
CA LEU A 143 -9.44 9.67 -10.92
C LEU A 143 -10.69 10.50 -11.19
N GLN A 144 -11.60 10.61 -10.22
CA GLN A 144 -12.81 11.42 -10.34
C GLN A 144 -12.47 12.90 -10.46
N LEU A 145 -11.64 13.42 -9.56
CA LEU A 145 -11.19 14.82 -9.58
C LEU A 145 -10.45 15.14 -10.88
N MET A 146 -9.49 14.31 -11.30
CA MET A 146 -8.72 14.59 -12.51
C MET A 146 -9.59 14.58 -13.76
N ARG A 147 -10.62 13.72 -13.84
CA ARG A 147 -11.57 13.73 -14.96
C ARG A 147 -12.36 15.03 -15.05
N GLU A 148 -12.72 15.62 -13.92
CA GLU A 148 -13.44 16.90 -13.87
C GLU A 148 -12.60 18.06 -14.43
N TYR A 149 -11.29 18.05 -14.17
CA TYR A 149 -10.33 19.04 -14.67
C TYR A 149 -9.67 18.66 -16.01
N GLY A 150 -10.12 17.61 -16.68
CA GLY A 150 -9.56 17.14 -17.97
C GLY A 150 -8.14 16.54 -17.88
N GLY A 151 -7.68 16.20 -16.68
CA GLY A 151 -6.38 15.60 -16.42
C GLY A 151 -6.39 14.07 -16.44
N VAL A 152 -5.19 13.48 -16.47
CA VAL A 152 -4.98 12.03 -16.37
C VAL A 152 -4.15 11.70 -15.13
N VAL A 153 -4.48 10.59 -14.47
CA VAL A 153 -3.65 10.04 -13.39
C VAL A 153 -2.61 9.12 -14.01
N ARG A 154 -1.33 9.37 -13.76
CA ARG A 154 -0.24 8.51 -14.19
C ARG A 154 0.30 7.72 -13.02
N VAL A 155 0.62 6.44 -13.26
CA VAL A 155 1.19 5.53 -12.26
C VAL A 155 2.43 4.86 -12.81
N ALA A 156 3.32 4.48 -11.89
CA ALA A 156 4.43 3.58 -12.16
C ALA A 156 4.21 2.30 -11.35
N LEU A 157 4.36 1.15 -12.00
CA LEU A 157 4.37 -0.13 -11.32
C LEU A 157 5.80 -0.68 -11.31
N ASN A 158 6.36 -0.87 -10.13
CA ASN A 158 7.69 -1.46 -9.90
C ASN A 158 7.72 -2.07 -8.49
N ARG A 159 8.88 -2.54 -8.01
CA ARG A 159 9.01 -3.16 -6.68
C ARG A 159 8.99 -2.15 -5.52
N THR A 160 9.02 -0.85 -5.79
CA THR A 160 9.01 0.19 -4.76
C THR A 160 7.65 0.20 -4.08
N GLY A 161 7.63 -0.08 -2.77
CA GLY A 161 6.39 -0.23 -2.00
C GLY A 161 5.78 -1.63 -2.06
N GLU A 162 6.42 -2.61 -2.70
CA GLU A 162 6.02 -4.02 -2.56
C GLU A 162 6.17 -4.40 -1.08
N ILE A 163 5.07 -4.87 -0.48
CA ILE A 163 5.13 -5.54 0.80
C ILE A 163 5.09 -7.03 0.56
N LEU A 164 6.09 -7.74 1.09
CA LEU A 164 5.97 -9.17 1.25
C LEU A 164 4.98 -9.39 2.40
N PRO A 165 3.80 -9.98 2.15
CA PRO A 165 2.94 -10.38 3.25
C PRO A 165 3.77 -11.34 4.07
N LEU A 166 4.08 -10.93 5.31
CA LEU A 166 4.85 -11.71 6.27
C LEU A 166 4.41 -13.15 6.10
N ALA A 167 5.35 -14.05 5.80
CA ALA A 167 5.13 -15.45 6.13
C ALA A 167 4.60 -15.40 7.56
N THR A 168 3.44 -15.97 7.83
CA THR A 168 2.95 -16.10 9.19
C THR A 168 4.06 -16.84 9.94
N ALA A 169 4.98 -16.08 10.56
CA ALA A 169 5.78 -16.61 11.61
C ALA A 169 4.72 -17.15 12.58
N PRO A 170 4.74 -18.44 12.92
CA PRO A 170 3.79 -18.96 13.87
C PRO A 170 3.85 -18.03 15.09
N ALA A 171 2.69 -17.56 15.56
CA ALA A 171 2.58 -16.67 16.72
C ALA A 171 3.22 -17.25 18.00
N ILE A 172 3.73 -18.48 17.91
CA ILE A 172 4.38 -19.28 18.94
C ILE A 172 5.73 -18.69 19.37
N GLN A 173 6.49 -17.99 18.51
CA GLN A 173 7.84 -17.57 18.88
C GLN A 173 7.89 -16.32 19.80
N TYR A 174 6.86 -15.47 19.77
CA TYR A 174 6.82 -14.30 20.66
C TYR A 174 6.46 -14.67 22.10
N GLN A 175 5.60 -15.67 22.30
CA GLN A 175 5.17 -16.11 23.64
C GLN A 175 6.34 -16.70 24.43
N GLU A 176 7.16 -17.57 23.81
CA GLU A 176 8.33 -18.17 24.48
C GLU A 176 9.40 -17.11 24.84
N SER A 177 9.52 -16.04 24.05
CA SER A 177 10.49 -14.97 24.32
C SER A 177 10.13 -14.12 25.53
N LEU A 178 8.83 -13.93 25.81
CA LEU A 178 8.37 -13.16 26.97
C LEU A 178 8.52 -13.96 28.27
N GLU A 179 8.23 -15.26 28.24
CA GLU A 179 8.41 -16.13 29.41
C GLU A 179 9.88 -16.28 29.79
N THR A 180 10.77 -16.41 28.79
CA THR A 180 12.22 -16.41 29.05
C THR A 180 12.70 -15.07 29.61
N MET A 181 12.27 -13.93 29.05
CA MET A 181 12.62 -12.61 29.59
C MET A 181 12.14 -12.40 31.03
N ALA A 182 10.92 -12.85 31.36
CA ALA A 182 10.38 -12.78 32.72
C ALA A 182 11.20 -13.65 33.70
N LEU A 183 11.59 -14.86 33.29
CA LEU A 183 12.42 -15.74 34.12
C LEU A 183 13.79 -15.12 34.42
N TYR A 184 14.46 -14.52 33.42
CA TYR A 184 15.74 -13.85 33.63
C TYR A 184 15.63 -12.65 34.58
N LEU A 185 14.55 -11.87 34.50
CA LEU A 185 14.30 -10.76 35.42
C LEU A 185 14.09 -11.25 36.86
N VAL A 186 13.30 -12.32 37.06
CA VAL A 186 13.09 -12.91 38.39
C VAL A 186 14.40 -13.45 38.96
N LEU A 187 15.19 -14.18 38.17
CA LEU A 187 16.48 -14.71 38.61
C LEU A 187 17.47 -13.59 38.96
N ALA A 188 17.48 -12.49 38.20
CA ALA A 188 18.30 -11.33 38.50
C ALA A 188 17.88 -10.66 39.83
N LEU A 189 16.58 -10.48 40.06
CA LEU A 189 16.06 -9.90 41.32
C LEU A 189 16.36 -10.79 42.52
N VAL A 190 16.20 -12.11 42.39
CA VAL A 190 16.55 -13.08 43.44
C VAL A 190 18.05 -13.04 43.71
N GLY A 191 18.89 -13.03 42.66
CA GLY A 191 20.35 -12.92 42.81
C GLY A 191 20.77 -11.65 43.54
N ILE A 192 20.19 -10.49 43.19
CA ILE A 192 20.43 -9.22 43.88
C ILE A 192 20.00 -9.31 45.35
N ALA A 193 18.83 -9.89 45.64
CA ALA A 193 18.36 -10.04 47.01
C ALA A 193 19.27 -10.95 47.85
N VAL A 194 19.77 -12.05 47.27
CA VAL A 194 20.71 -12.98 47.93
C VAL A 194 22.05 -12.30 48.19
N VAL A 195 22.61 -11.59 47.20
CA VAL A 195 23.87 -10.84 47.39
C VAL A 195 23.71 -9.78 48.48
N HIS A 196 22.60 -9.05 48.46
CA HIS A 196 22.30 -8.04 49.47
C HIS A 196 22.05 -8.65 50.86
N TRP A 197 21.50 -9.86 50.95
CA TRP A 197 21.37 -10.60 52.21
C TRP A 197 22.73 -11.05 52.75
N LEU A 198 23.59 -11.63 51.89
CA LEU A 198 24.95 -12.05 52.24
C LEU A 198 25.86 -10.89 52.65
N GLN A 199 25.65 -9.69 52.10
CA GLN A 199 26.40 -8.49 52.49
C GLN A 199 25.95 -7.88 53.82
N ARG A 200 24.79 -8.29 54.37
CA ARG A 200 24.26 -7.81 55.65
C ARG A 200 24.53 -8.77 56.83
N THR A 201 25.02 -9.97 56.56
CA THR A 201 25.52 -10.94 57.55
C THR A 201 27.02 -10.80 57.71
#